data_AF-A0A9X1XZW4-F1
#
_entry.id   AF-A0A9X1XZW4-F1
#
_cell.length_a   1.000
_cell.length_b   1.000
_cell.length_c   1.000
_cell.angle_alpha   90.00
_cell.angle_beta   90.00
_cell.angle_gamma   90.00
#
_symmetry.space_group_name_H-M   'P 1'
#
loop_
_entity.id
_entity.type
_entity.pdbx_description
1 polymer ?
#
loop_
_entity_poly.entity_id
_entity_poly.type
_entity_poly.pdbx_seq_one_letter_code
_entity_poly.pdbx_strand_id
1 'polypeptide(L)' 'MIFTITEKIFQKIKDWDSCKPIDATGAKFAYTFIPTGVGIVIKVQCDICKRVLDLTEDW' A
#
# COMPACT_ATOMS: atom_id res chain seq x y z
N MET A 1 9.78 12.05 -9.88
CA MET A 1 9.46 10.61 -9.92
C MET A 1 7.95 10.47 -9.94
N ILE A 2 7.41 9.67 -10.84
CA ILE A 2 5.98 9.37 -10.91
C ILE A 2 5.81 7.94 -10.42
N PHE A 3 5.11 7.76 -9.30
CA PHE A 3 4.70 6.44 -8.85
C PHE A 3 3.36 6.09 -9.50
N THR A 4 3.33 4.98 -10.24
CA THR A 4 2.14 4.50 -10.93
C THR A 4 1.74 3.17 -10.32
N ILE A 5 0.49 3.05 -9.89
CA ILE A 5 -0.07 1.77 -9.47
C ILE A 5 -0.31 0.95 -10.73
N THR A 6 0.58 -0.01 -10.98
CA THR A 6 0.43 -0.97 -12.08
C THR A 6 -0.60 -2.04 -11.74
N GLU A 7 -1.10 -2.76 -12.75
CA GLU A 7 -2.02 -3.89 -12.56
C GLU A 7 -1.44 -4.95 -11.61
N LYS A 8 -0.12 -5.20 -11.70
CA LYS A 8 0.59 -6.13 -10.81
C LYS A 8 0.52 -5.67 -9.34
N ILE A 9 0.79 -4.38 -9.08
CA ILE A 9 0.70 -3.80 -7.73
C ILE A 9 -0.74 -3.85 -7.23
N PHE A 10 -1.70 -3.51 -8.11
CA PHE A 10 -3.12 -3.53 -7.76
C PHE A 10 -3.58 -4.94 -7.36
N GLN A 11 -3.23 -5.95 -8.14
CA GLN A 11 -3.56 -7.33 -7.83
C GLN A 11 -2.88 -7.79 -6.52
N LYS A 12 -1.62 -7.42 -6.31
CA LYS A 12 -0.91 -7.71 -5.04
C LYS A 12 -1.61 -7.10 -3.82
N ILE A 13 -2.08 -5.85 -3.92
CA ILE A 13 -2.85 -5.20 -2.85
C ILE A 13 -4.17 -5.94 -2.63
N LYS A 14 -4.87 -6.34 -3.70
CA LYS A 14 -6.14 -7.07 -3.63
C LYS A 14 -5.99 -8.45 -2.98
N ASP A 15 -4.94 -9.19 -3.32
CA ASP A 15 -4.66 -10.51 -2.75
C ASP A 15 -4.24 -10.41 -1.27
N TRP A 16 -3.50 -9.36 -0.92
CA TRP A 16 -3.13 -9.05 0.46
C TRP A 16 -4.32 -8.55 1.30
N ASP A 17 -5.25 -7.83 0.68
CA ASP A 17 -6.42 -7.23 1.32
C ASP A 17 -7.48 -8.28 1.68
N SER A 18 -7.27 -8.96 2.81
CA SER A 18 -8.26 -9.84 3.42
C SER A 18 -9.19 -9.17 4.44
N CYS A 19 -9.13 -7.84 4.57
CA CYS A 19 -9.89 -7.13 5.61
C CYS A 19 -11.30 -6.78 5.09
N LYS A 20 -12.34 -7.31 5.76
CA LYS A 20 -13.72 -6.84 5.55
C LYS A 20 -13.83 -5.41 6.11
N PRO A 21 -14.22 -4.42 5.29
CA PRO A 21 -14.36 -3.06 5.77
C PRO A 21 -15.58 -2.98 6.69
N ILE A 22 -15.32 -2.85 7.99
CA ILE A 22 -16.32 -2.54 9.01
C ILE A 22 -16.17 -1.02 9.22
N ASP A 23 -17.04 -0.23 8.60
CA ASP A 23 -17.04 1.24 8.70
C ASP A 23 -15.75 1.97 8.27
N ALA A 24 -15.37 1.82 6.99
CA ALA A 24 -14.49 2.83 6.38
C ALA A 24 -15.36 4.01 5.90
N THR A 25 -15.58 5.00 6.77
CA THR A 25 -16.16 6.30 6.37
C THR A 25 -15.15 7.19 5.60
N GLY A 26 -13.89 6.72 5.45
CA GLY A 26 -12.80 7.39 4.74
C GLY A 26 -11.97 6.44 3.85
N ALA A 27 -10.74 6.85 3.51
CA ALA A 27 -9.84 6.05 2.69
C ALA A 27 -9.41 4.75 3.41
N LYS A 28 -9.46 3.62 2.71
CA LYS A 28 -9.07 2.30 3.26
C LYS A 28 -7.56 2.12 3.37
N PHE A 29 -6.81 2.70 2.43
CA PHE A 29 -5.38 2.50 2.30
C PHE A 29 -4.62 3.83 2.40
N ALA A 30 -3.57 3.84 3.21
CA ALA A 30 -2.60 4.93 3.31
C ALA A 30 -1.29 4.51 2.67
N TYR A 31 -0.75 5.35 1.78
CA TYR A 31 0.52 5.13 1.11
C TYR A 31 1.60 5.99 1.74
N THR A 32 2.71 5.37 2.15
CA THR A 32 3.87 6.08 2.70
C THR A 32 5.06 5.87 1.79
N PHE A 33 5.70 6.98 1.40
CA PHE A 33 6.91 7.01 0.61
C PHE A 33 8.04 7.52 1.51
N ILE A 34 9.02 6.67 1.80
CA ILE A 34 10.12 6.99 2.70
C ILE A 34 11.39 7.10 1.86
N PRO A 35 11.89 8.31 1.56
CA PRO A 35 13.18 8.47 0.91
C PRO A 35 14.27 8.03 1.88
N THR A 36 15.19 7.21 1.39
CA THR A 36 16.36 6.69 2.13
C THR A 36 17.63 7.01 1.35
N GLY A 37 18.79 6.78 1.95
CA GLY A 37 20.08 6.94 1.26
C GLY A 37 20.31 5.99 0.08
N VAL A 38 19.47 4.95 -0.08
CA VAL A 38 19.63 3.89 -1.09
C VAL A 38 18.50 3.90 -2.13
N GLY A 39 17.38 4.56 -1.84
CA GLY A 39 16.19 4.56 -2.70
C GLY A 39 14.94 5.02 -1.95
N ILE A 40 13.75 4.67 -2.45
CA ILE A 40 12.47 4.98 -1.81
C ILE A 40 11.80 3.69 -1.37
N VAL A 41 11.45 3.62 -0.09
CA VAL A 41 10.64 2.54 0.47
C VAL A 41 9.17 2.92 0.33
N ILE A 42 8.36 2.02 -0.22
CA ILE A 42 6.93 2.25 -0.48
C ILE A 42 6.12 1.28 0.34
N LYS A 43 5.24 1.81 1.21
CA LYS A 43 4.39 1.01 2.09
C LYS A 43 2.93 1.38 1.92
N VAL A 44 2.09 0.36 1.96
CA VAL A 44 0.62 0.49 1.98
C VAL A 44 0.12 -0.01 3.32
N GLN A 45 -0.58 0.84 4.05
CA GLN A 45 -1.22 0.47 5.31
C GLN A 45 -2.72 0.41 5.12
N CYS A 46 -3.36 -0.64 5.62
CA CYS A 46 -4.81 -0.68 5.76
C CYS A 46 -5.21 0.07 7.03
N ASP A 47 -6.00 1.13 6.93
CA ASP A 47 -6.37 1.93 8.10
C ASP A 47 -7.40 1.28 9.02
N ILE A 48 -8.06 0.22 8.55
CA ILE A 48 -9.05 -0.54 9.32
C ILE A 48 -8.34 -1.56 10.22
N CYS A 49 -7.50 -2.44 9.64
CA CYS A 49 -6.83 -3.51 10.37
C CYS A 49 -5.38 -3.21 10.75
N LYS A 50 -4.86 -2.04 10.38
CA LYS A 50 -3.49 -1.55 10.63
C LYS A 50 -2.36 -2.46 10.10
N ARG A 51 -2.68 -3.42 9.23
CA ARG A 51 -1.66 -4.23 8.53
C ARG A 51 -0.92 -3.37 7.50
N VAL A 52 0.35 -3.68 7.30
CA VAL A 52 1.23 -3.01 6.35
C VAL A 52 1.71 -3.99 5.29
N LEU A 53 1.66 -3.58 4.03
CA LEU A 53 2.25 -4.22 2.87
C LEU A 53 3.43 -3.39 2.39
N ASP A 54 4.59 -4.03 2.23
CA ASP A 54 5.76 -3.41 1.60
C ASP A 54 5.72 -3.65 0.08
N LEU A 55 5.88 -2.58 -0.69
CA LEU A 55 5.88 -2.56 -2.16
C LEU A 55 7.22 -2.07 -2.73
N THR A 56 8.28 -2.01 -1.92
CA THR A 56 9.57 -1.41 -2.30
C THR A 56 10.24 -2.13 -3.48
N GLU A 57 9.97 -3.41 -3.70
CA GLU A 57 10.56 -4.17 -4.82
C GLU A 57 9.60 -4.36 -6.00
N ASP A 58 8.36 -3.86 -5.90
CA ASP A 58 7.32 -4.05 -6.91
C ASP A 58 7.08 -2.81 -7.79
N TRP A 59 7.86 -1.75 -7.58
CA TRP A 59 7.76 -0.48 -8.31
C TRP A 59 8.85 -0.30 -9.38
#